data_AF-A0A7C1J8I7-F1
#
_entry.id   AF-A0A7C1J8I7-F1
#
_cell.length_a   1.000
_cell.length_b   1.000
_cell.length_c   1.000
_cell.angle_alpha   90.00
_cell.angle_beta   90.00
_cell.angle_gamma   90.00
#
_symmetry.space_group_name_H-M   'P 1'
#
loop_
_entity.id
_entity.type
_entity.pdbx_description
1 polymer ?
#
loop_
_entity_poly.entity_id
_entity_poly.type
_entity_poly.pdbx_seq_one_letter_code
_entity_poly.pdbx_strand_id
1 'polypeptide(L)'
;MNDSKLLSIQVGLPADHTDADLSAHRNPTWQSGIFKFPVSGRVHVGKINLAGDGQADLRVHGGEYRAALAYSAEHYDTWRAELDRPDFPFGAFGENLTVTQLDENTVYMGDVYQIGDTVRLQVTQPRMPCWKLARRHDIKDLAARVEEKNWGGWYHRVLVEGEIEAGMPVTLIERVQDRYTIAMTVAVISEKVSDDEVLRRAAGELAEFEFITPRWRMQLGGIAASEPEAR
;
A
#
# COMPACT_ATOMS: atom_id res chain seq x y z
N MET A 1 17.68 19.67 -5.36
CA MET A 1 16.99 18.59 -4.62
C MET A 1 16.28 17.78 -5.68
N ASN A 2 16.46 16.46 -5.72
CA ASN A 2 15.71 15.66 -6.68
C ASN A 2 14.30 15.52 -6.10
N ASP A 3 13.31 16.18 -6.70
CA ASP A 3 11.93 16.09 -6.23
C ASP A 3 11.36 14.70 -6.56
N SER A 4 10.59 14.12 -5.64
CA SER A 4 9.86 12.88 -5.90
C SER A 4 8.89 13.07 -7.07
N LYS A 5 8.66 12.01 -7.85
CA LYS A 5 7.81 12.02 -9.04
C LYS A 5 6.90 10.81 -9.09
N LEU A 6 5.73 11.02 -9.67
CA LEU A 6 4.80 9.97 -10.05
C LEU A 6 5.29 9.34 -11.36
N LEU A 7 5.92 8.18 -11.28
CA LEU A 7 6.57 7.55 -12.43
C LEU A 7 5.57 6.84 -13.36
N SER A 8 4.53 6.24 -12.78
CA SER A 8 3.50 5.52 -13.53
C SER A 8 2.20 5.47 -12.75
N ILE A 9 1.08 5.47 -13.48
CA ILE A 9 -0.27 5.30 -12.95
C ILE A 9 -0.82 4.00 -13.51
N GLN A 10 -1.39 3.16 -12.65
CA GLN A 10 -2.03 1.91 -13.06
C GLN A 10 -3.46 1.83 -12.54
N VAL A 11 -4.34 1.33 -13.40
CA VAL A 11 -5.75 1.11 -13.08
C VAL A 11 -6.19 -0.28 -13.56
N GLY A 12 -7.19 -0.84 -12.92
CA GLY A 12 -7.79 -2.10 -13.32
C GLY A 12 -9.10 -2.38 -12.62
N LEU A 13 -10.04 -3.01 -13.31
CA LEU A 13 -11.29 -3.43 -12.73
C LEU A 13 -11.15 -4.82 -12.09
N PRO A 14 -11.86 -5.10 -10.97
CA PRO A 14 -11.97 -6.44 -10.44
C PRO A 14 -12.49 -7.39 -11.51
N ALA A 15 -11.78 -8.50 -11.68
CA ALA A 15 -12.16 -9.57 -12.59
C ALA A 15 -12.10 -10.92 -11.85
N ASP A 16 -12.83 -11.89 -12.39
CA ASP A 16 -12.66 -13.29 -12.03
C ASP A 16 -11.45 -13.86 -12.75
N HIS A 17 -10.62 -14.57 -12.00
CA HIS A 17 -9.41 -15.22 -12.46
C HIS A 17 -9.52 -16.72 -12.19
N THR A 18 -8.95 -17.51 -13.09
CA THR A 18 -8.90 -18.96 -12.95
C THR A 18 -7.44 -19.39 -13.08
N ASP A 19 -6.98 -20.25 -12.17
CA ASP A 19 -5.63 -20.81 -12.26
C ASP A 19 -5.44 -21.59 -13.56
N ALA A 20 -4.22 -21.52 -14.12
CA ALA A 20 -3.84 -22.35 -15.25
C ALA A 20 -3.84 -23.84 -14.89
N ASP A 21 -3.36 -24.17 -13.68
CA ASP A 21 -3.47 -25.51 -13.08
C ASP A 21 -4.64 -25.54 -12.09
N LEU A 22 -5.76 -26.14 -12.50
CA LEU A 22 -6.97 -26.27 -11.69
C LEU A 22 -6.79 -27.14 -10.44
N SER A 23 -5.71 -27.91 -10.36
CA SER A 23 -5.40 -28.77 -9.20
C SER A 23 -4.50 -28.10 -8.16
N ALA A 24 -3.87 -26.96 -8.50
CA ALA A 24 -2.92 -26.28 -7.63
C ALA A 24 -3.55 -25.72 -6.35
N HIS A 25 -4.84 -25.37 -6.38
CA HIS A 25 -5.56 -24.77 -5.24
C HIS A 25 -6.97 -25.34 -5.10
N ARG A 26 -7.45 -25.44 -3.84
CA ARG A 26 -8.82 -25.92 -3.52
C ARG A 26 -9.93 -25.13 -4.24
N ASN A 27 -9.73 -23.82 -4.40
CA ASN A 27 -10.62 -22.94 -5.16
C ASN A 27 -9.81 -22.33 -6.32
N PRO A 28 -9.88 -22.89 -7.53
CA PRO A 28 -9.10 -22.43 -8.68
C PRO A 28 -9.62 -21.10 -9.25
N THR A 29 -10.85 -20.71 -8.92
CA THR A 29 -11.42 -19.40 -9.29
C THR A 29 -11.33 -18.40 -8.13
N TRP A 30 -11.02 -17.15 -8.45
CA TRP A 30 -10.87 -16.08 -7.48
C TRP A 30 -11.07 -14.70 -8.09
N GLN A 31 -11.67 -13.78 -7.33
CA GLN A 31 -11.91 -12.41 -7.77
C GLN A 31 -10.85 -11.44 -7.21
N SER A 32 -10.32 -10.57 -8.06
CA SER A 32 -9.39 -9.53 -7.63
C SER A 32 -9.21 -8.39 -8.63
N GLY A 33 -9.02 -7.18 -8.11
CA GLY A 33 -8.49 -6.01 -8.83
C GLY A 33 -6.97 -5.85 -8.69
N ILE A 34 -6.24 -6.92 -8.38
CA ILE A 34 -4.78 -6.88 -8.26
C ILE A 34 -4.12 -6.61 -9.61
N PHE A 35 -4.73 -7.07 -10.71
CA PHE A 35 -4.26 -6.80 -12.07
C PHE A 35 -4.62 -5.37 -12.46
N LYS A 36 -3.62 -4.49 -12.34
CA LYS A 36 -3.66 -3.12 -12.83
C LYS A 36 -2.58 -2.93 -13.89
N PHE A 37 -2.89 -2.12 -14.89
CA PHE A 37 -2.01 -1.89 -16.03
C PHE A 37 -1.71 -0.39 -16.17
N PRO A 38 -0.49 -0.02 -16.60
CA PRO A 38 -0.14 1.36 -16.86
C PRO A 38 -1.10 2.04 -17.84
N VAL A 39 -1.52 3.26 -17.50
CA VAL A 39 -2.29 4.14 -18.37
C VAL A 39 -1.49 5.37 -18.76
N SER A 40 -1.81 5.92 -19.93
CA SER A 40 -1.19 7.15 -20.46
C SER A 40 -2.16 8.32 -20.36
N GLY A 41 -1.62 9.53 -20.28
CA GLY A 41 -2.41 10.75 -20.14
C GLY A 41 -2.95 10.99 -18.73
N ARG A 42 -3.88 11.93 -18.63
CA ARG A 42 -4.49 12.36 -17.36
C ARG A 42 -5.48 11.34 -16.83
N VAL A 43 -5.46 11.15 -15.52
CA VAL A 43 -6.35 10.27 -14.78
C VAL A 43 -6.99 11.04 -13.64
N HIS A 44 -8.32 10.99 -13.59
CA HIS A 44 -9.08 11.56 -12.48
C HIS A 44 -8.87 10.77 -11.20
N VAL A 45 -8.61 11.47 -10.10
CA VAL A 45 -8.49 10.93 -8.74
C VAL A 45 -9.72 11.37 -7.96
N GLY A 46 -10.65 10.43 -7.76
CA GLY A 46 -11.84 10.64 -6.95
C GLY A 46 -11.65 10.16 -5.50
N LYS A 47 -12.60 10.47 -4.62
CA LYS A 47 -12.54 10.14 -3.17
C LYS A 47 -12.29 8.67 -2.85
N ILE A 48 -12.69 7.75 -3.73
CA ILE A 48 -12.69 6.31 -3.46
C ILE A 48 -11.74 5.54 -4.39
N ASN A 49 -11.43 6.08 -5.57
CA ASN A 49 -10.61 5.41 -6.58
C ASN A 49 -10.11 6.39 -7.67
N LEU A 50 -9.18 5.90 -8.49
CA LEU A 50 -8.83 6.53 -9.75
C LEU A 50 -9.84 6.13 -10.84
N ALA A 51 -10.07 7.01 -11.82
CA ALA A 51 -10.89 6.68 -12.99
C ALA A 51 -10.30 5.48 -13.74
N GLY A 52 -11.14 4.49 -14.01
CA GLY A 52 -10.74 3.21 -14.62
C GLY A 52 -10.28 2.14 -13.62
N ASP A 53 -10.16 2.48 -12.33
CA ASP A 53 -9.80 1.54 -11.28
C ASP A 53 -11.03 1.05 -10.52
N GLY A 54 -11.03 -0.20 -10.06
CA GLY A 54 -12.13 -0.74 -9.26
C GLY A 54 -11.65 -1.52 -8.05
N GLN A 55 -12.47 -1.54 -7.01
CA GLN A 55 -12.22 -2.25 -5.76
C GLN A 55 -13.26 -3.36 -5.59
N ALA A 56 -12.81 -4.59 -5.39
CA ALA A 56 -13.70 -5.77 -5.36
C ALA A 56 -14.65 -5.77 -4.13
N ASP A 57 -14.21 -5.19 -3.01
CA ASP A 57 -15.03 -5.03 -1.79
C ASP A 57 -14.65 -3.71 -1.11
N LEU A 58 -15.57 -2.74 -1.11
CA LEU A 58 -15.35 -1.41 -0.50
C LEU A 58 -15.28 -1.44 1.03
N ARG A 59 -15.78 -2.49 1.68
CA ARG A 59 -15.74 -2.62 3.16
C ARG A 59 -14.43 -3.23 3.64
N VAL A 60 -13.84 -4.13 2.85
CA VAL A 60 -12.67 -4.94 3.26
C VAL A 60 -11.40 -4.54 2.53
N HIS A 61 -11.50 -4.22 1.24
CA HIS A 61 -10.36 -4.05 0.32
C HIS A 61 -10.27 -2.66 -0.30
N GLY A 62 -11.19 -1.75 0.06
CA GLY A 62 -11.33 -0.45 -0.58
C GLY A 62 -11.87 0.62 0.36
N GLY A 63 -12.58 1.59 -0.22
CA GLY A 63 -13.17 2.72 0.48
C GLY A 63 -12.24 3.93 0.59
N GLU A 64 -12.76 4.99 1.21
CA GLU A 64 -12.09 6.31 1.28
C GLU A 64 -10.66 6.22 1.81
N TYR A 65 -10.39 5.33 2.75
CA TYR A 65 -9.05 5.16 3.33
C TYR A 65 -8.06 4.41 2.44
N ARG A 66 -8.50 3.83 1.32
CA ARG A 66 -7.67 3.01 0.42
C ARG A 66 -7.86 3.39 -1.05
N ALA A 67 -8.11 4.67 -1.30
CA ALA A 67 -8.42 5.19 -2.62
C ALA A 67 -7.30 4.98 -3.64
N ALA A 68 -6.05 5.09 -3.20
CA ALA A 68 -4.89 4.81 -4.03
C ALA A 68 -3.81 4.08 -3.24
N LEU A 69 -3.26 3.01 -3.81
CA LEU A 69 -2.07 2.35 -3.31
C LEU A 69 -0.83 2.93 -4.00
N ALA A 70 0.16 3.36 -3.21
CA ALA A 70 1.48 3.72 -3.73
C ALA A 70 2.52 2.63 -3.48
N TYR A 71 3.51 2.56 -4.36
CA TYR A 71 4.65 1.67 -4.26
C TYR A 71 5.92 2.38 -4.73
N SER A 72 7.03 2.10 -4.05
CA SER A 72 8.34 2.67 -4.38
C SER A 72 8.88 2.08 -5.69
N ALA A 73 9.33 2.97 -6.58
CA ALA A 73 10.01 2.59 -7.82
C ALA A 73 11.36 1.91 -7.54
N GLU A 74 12.00 2.27 -6.44
CA GLU A 74 13.34 1.81 -6.04
C GLU A 74 13.37 0.29 -5.78
N HIS A 75 12.24 -0.31 -5.43
CA HIS A 75 12.15 -1.76 -5.18
C HIS A 75 12.17 -2.58 -6.47
N TYR A 76 11.79 -2.00 -7.61
CA TYR A 76 11.57 -2.75 -8.85
C TYR A 76 12.84 -3.38 -9.42
N ASP A 77 13.98 -2.69 -9.36
CA ASP A 77 15.22 -3.24 -9.93
C ASP A 77 15.70 -4.45 -9.13
N THR A 78 15.54 -4.43 -7.80
CA THR A 78 15.83 -5.59 -6.97
C THR A 78 14.86 -6.74 -7.27
N TRP A 79 13.56 -6.47 -7.39
CA TRP A 79 12.59 -7.51 -7.74
C TRP A 79 12.85 -8.13 -9.12
N ARG A 80 13.18 -7.32 -10.13
CA ARG A 80 13.51 -7.81 -11.48
C ARG A 80 14.71 -8.75 -11.44
N ALA A 81 15.73 -8.42 -10.66
CA ALA A 81 16.91 -9.25 -10.49
C ALA A 81 16.61 -10.53 -9.68
N GLU A 82 15.96 -10.42 -8.51
CA GLU A 82 15.66 -11.56 -7.63
C GLU A 82 14.68 -12.57 -8.23
N LEU A 83 13.79 -12.11 -9.12
CA LEU A 83 12.78 -12.94 -9.78
C LEU A 83 13.19 -13.41 -11.18
N ASP A 84 14.37 -13.02 -11.66
CA ASP A 84 14.82 -13.23 -13.05
C ASP A 84 13.76 -12.80 -14.08
N ARG A 85 13.15 -11.63 -13.82
CA ARG A 85 12.09 -11.04 -14.66
C ARG A 85 12.44 -9.60 -15.00
N PRO A 86 13.31 -9.35 -15.99
CA PRO A 86 13.74 -7.99 -16.35
C PRO A 86 12.58 -7.10 -16.82
N ASP A 87 11.48 -7.69 -17.27
CA ASP A 87 10.27 -7.05 -17.74
C ASP A 87 9.20 -6.83 -16.65
N PHE A 88 9.50 -7.10 -15.37
CA PHE A 88 8.53 -6.96 -14.28
C PHE A 88 7.96 -5.52 -14.25
N PRO A 89 6.66 -5.35 -14.57
CA PRO A 89 6.12 -4.05 -14.91
C PRO A 89 5.66 -3.28 -13.67
N PHE A 90 5.62 -1.96 -13.76
CA PHE A 90 4.89 -1.15 -12.78
C PHE A 90 3.43 -1.58 -12.71
N GLY A 91 2.85 -1.53 -11.51
CA GLY A 91 1.56 -2.13 -11.20
C GLY A 91 1.64 -3.62 -10.84
N ALA A 92 2.82 -4.25 -10.85
CA ALA A 92 2.95 -5.68 -10.53
C ALA A 92 2.55 -6.00 -9.08
N PHE A 93 2.71 -5.07 -8.15
CA PHE A 93 2.26 -5.25 -6.76
C PHE A 93 0.79 -4.85 -6.58
N GLY A 94 0.13 -4.43 -7.65
CA GLY A 94 -1.28 -4.01 -7.69
C GLY A 94 -1.49 -2.59 -7.18
N GLU A 95 -0.41 -1.81 -7.11
CA GLU A 95 -0.43 -0.39 -6.82
C GLU A 95 -1.09 0.40 -7.94
N ASN A 96 -1.57 1.60 -7.58
CA ASN A 96 -2.08 2.58 -8.52
C ASN A 96 -1.00 3.60 -8.90
N LEU A 97 -0.09 3.90 -7.97
CA LEU A 97 0.88 4.97 -8.08
C LEU A 97 2.27 4.38 -7.85
N THR A 98 3.10 4.36 -8.89
CA THR A 98 4.53 4.09 -8.72
C THR A 98 5.25 5.41 -8.52
N VAL A 99 5.89 5.60 -7.38
CA VAL A 99 6.53 6.88 -6.99
C VAL A 99 8.03 6.69 -6.78
N THR A 100 8.80 7.76 -7.01
CA THR A 100 10.27 7.75 -6.84
C THR A 100 10.68 8.43 -5.54
N GLN A 101 11.84 8.08 -5.00
CA GLN A 101 12.48 8.69 -3.83
C GLN A 101 11.65 8.64 -2.54
N LEU A 102 10.64 7.79 -2.50
CA LEU A 102 9.78 7.57 -1.35
C LEU A 102 9.72 6.07 -1.11
N ASP A 103 9.92 5.65 0.12
CA ASP A 103 9.85 4.27 0.56
C ASP A 103 9.24 4.15 1.96
N GLU A 104 9.09 2.92 2.45
CA GLU A 104 8.47 2.64 3.73
C GLU A 104 9.24 3.19 4.94
N ASN A 105 10.52 3.55 4.77
CA ASN A 105 11.36 4.10 5.84
C ASN A 105 11.33 5.63 5.89
N THR A 106 10.91 6.27 4.80
CA THR A 106 10.92 7.73 4.64
C THR A 106 9.52 8.35 4.63
N VAL A 107 8.50 7.55 4.33
CA VAL A 107 7.10 7.96 4.38
C VAL A 107 6.54 7.72 5.78
N TYR A 108 5.87 8.75 6.32
CA TYR A 108 5.26 8.72 7.64
C TYR A 108 3.74 8.57 7.56
N MET A 109 3.18 7.87 8.55
CA MET A 109 1.74 7.77 8.74
C MET A 109 1.12 9.18 8.84
N GLY A 110 0.12 9.47 8.02
CA GLY A 110 -0.53 10.78 7.99
C GLY A 110 0.15 11.85 7.13
N ASP A 111 1.32 11.58 6.55
CA ASP A 111 1.96 12.49 5.57
C ASP A 111 0.94 12.85 4.47
N VAL A 112 0.93 14.13 4.09
CA VAL A 112 0.10 14.64 2.99
C VAL A 112 1.00 15.01 1.83
N TYR A 113 0.80 14.32 0.71
CA TYR A 113 1.47 14.57 -0.54
C TYR A 113 0.57 15.31 -1.51
N GLN A 114 1.12 16.33 -2.16
CA GLN A 114 0.53 16.95 -3.34
C GLN A 114 1.11 16.31 -4.60
N ILE A 115 0.24 15.94 -5.55
CA ILE A 115 0.65 15.51 -6.89
C ILE A 115 0.26 16.59 -7.90
N GLY A 116 1.23 17.06 -8.67
CA GLY A 116 1.05 18.24 -9.53
C GLY A 116 0.66 19.46 -8.70
N ASP A 117 -0.36 20.19 -9.15
CA ASP A 117 -0.74 21.47 -8.55
C ASP A 117 -1.93 21.39 -7.58
N THR A 118 -2.68 20.27 -7.55
CA THR A 118 -4.01 20.26 -6.91
C THR A 118 -4.30 19.00 -6.10
N VAL A 119 -4.00 17.81 -6.62
CA VAL A 119 -4.41 16.56 -5.96
C VAL A 119 -3.64 16.39 -4.66
N ARG A 120 -4.36 16.15 -3.55
CA ARG A 120 -3.77 15.93 -2.22
C ARG A 120 -4.18 14.58 -1.68
N LEU A 121 -3.17 13.79 -1.35
CA LEU A 121 -3.31 12.43 -0.85
C LEU A 121 -2.72 12.35 0.55
N GLN A 122 -3.45 11.74 1.49
CA GLN A 122 -2.96 11.52 2.85
C GLN A 122 -2.75 10.04 3.12
N VAL A 123 -1.58 9.69 3.66
CA VAL A 123 -1.22 8.32 4.05
C VAL A 123 -2.12 7.83 5.19
N THR A 124 -2.74 6.67 5.02
CA THR A 124 -3.72 6.13 5.98
C THR A 124 -3.29 4.82 6.64
N GLN A 125 -2.52 3.99 5.95
CA GLN A 125 -2.06 2.69 6.44
C GLN A 125 -1.01 2.06 5.53
N PRO A 126 -0.16 1.14 6.07
CA PRO A 126 0.60 0.22 5.24
C PRO A 126 -0.32 -0.71 4.44
N ARG A 127 0.21 -1.26 3.34
CA ARG A 127 -0.39 -2.39 2.64
C ARG A 127 0.25 -3.68 3.11
N MET A 128 -0.54 -4.49 3.83
CA MET A 128 -0.13 -5.86 4.17
C MET A 128 -0.26 -6.77 2.93
N PRO A 129 0.79 -7.52 2.54
CA PRO A 129 0.72 -8.46 1.43
C PRO A 129 -0.30 -9.58 1.71
N CYS A 130 -0.87 -10.15 0.66
CA CYS A 130 -1.83 -11.27 0.78
C CYS A 130 -1.57 -12.31 -0.30
N TRP A 131 -2.17 -13.50 -0.14
CA TRP A 131 -1.97 -14.64 -1.04
C TRP A 131 -2.27 -14.33 -2.52
N LYS A 132 -3.13 -13.36 -2.81
CA LYS A 132 -3.46 -12.94 -4.19
C LYS A 132 -2.24 -12.40 -4.94
N LEU A 133 -1.25 -11.83 -4.23
CA LEU A 133 0.01 -11.37 -4.83
C LEU A 133 0.85 -12.54 -5.32
N ALA A 134 1.07 -13.55 -4.48
CA ALA A 134 1.77 -14.76 -4.85
C ALA A 134 1.08 -15.46 -6.03
N ARG A 135 -0.25 -15.57 -5.97
CA ARG A 135 -1.06 -16.22 -7.00
C ARG A 135 -1.08 -15.48 -8.33
N ARG A 136 -1.12 -14.15 -8.34
CA ARG A 136 -1.03 -13.33 -9.57
C ARG A 136 0.21 -13.68 -10.39
N HIS A 137 1.33 -13.89 -9.69
CA HIS A 137 2.64 -13.98 -10.30
C HIS A 137 3.14 -15.41 -10.48
N ASP A 138 2.37 -16.39 -10.00
CA ASP A 138 2.74 -17.79 -9.86
C ASP A 138 4.07 -17.98 -9.09
N ILE A 139 4.26 -17.19 -8.02
CA ILE A 139 5.44 -17.26 -7.16
C ILE A 139 4.96 -17.47 -5.72
N LYS A 140 5.03 -18.72 -5.25
CA LYS A 140 4.42 -19.19 -4.00
C LYS A 140 4.82 -18.37 -2.76
N ASP A 141 6.09 -17.96 -2.68
CA ASP A 141 6.67 -17.27 -1.53
C ASP A 141 6.74 -15.73 -1.70
N LEU A 142 6.24 -15.17 -2.81
CA LEU A 142 6.37 -13.72 -3.08
C LEU A 142 5.74 -12.86 -1.98
N ALA A 143 4.58 -13.26 -1.45
CA ALA A 143 3.94 -12.52 -0.36
C ALA A 143 4.80 -12.52 0.92
N ALA A 144 5.48 -13.63 1.23
CA ALA A 144 6.36 -13.74 2.38
C ALA A 144 7.64 -12.92 2.17
N ARG A 145 8.25 -12.95 0.97
CA ARG A 145 9.42 -12.11 0.63
C ARG A 145 9.11 -10.62 0.74
N VAL A 146 7.92 -10.20 0.30
CA VAL A 146 7.44 -8.81 0.45
C VAL A 146 7.30 -8.42 1.91
N GLU A 147 6.75 -9.32 2.74
CA GLU A 147 6.63 -9.10 4.17
C GLU A 147 8.00 -9.01 4.85
N GLU A 148 8.94 -9.90 4.51
CA GLU A 148 10.30 -9.92 5.06
C GLU A 148 11.06 -8.62 4.77
N LYS A 149 10.91 -8.07 3.55
CA LYS A 149 11.55 -6.82 3.15
C LYS A 149 10.80 -5.57 3.62
N ASN A 150 9.58 -5.70 4.14
CA ASN A 150 8.63 -4.61 4.41
C ASN A 150 8.29 -3.76 3.16
N TRP A 151 8.40 -4.33 1.97
CA TRP A 151 8.16 -3.63 0.70
C TRP A 151 6.71 -3.81 0.23
N GLY A 152 5.76 -3.44 1.10
CA GLY A 152 4.34 -3.58 0.85
C GLY A 152 3.72 -2.38 0.12
N GLY A 153 4.32 -1.20 0.21
CA GLY A 153 3.69 0.06 -0.14
C GLY A 153 2.67 0.54 0.90
N TRP A 154 1.98 1.63 0.59
CA TRP A 154 1.07 2.31 1.51
C TRP A 154 -0.16 2.89 0.80
N TYR A 155 -1.28 2.92 1.51
CA TYR A 155 -2.52 3.47 0.99
C TYR A 155 -2.69 4.95 1.34
N HIS A 156 -3.45 5.62 0.48
CA HIS A 156 -3.88 6.99 0.69
C HIS A 156 -5.41 7.11 0.70
N ARG A 157 -5.89 8.11 1.44
CA ARG A 157 -7.18 8.77 1.18
C ARG A 157 -6.98 10.03 0.37
N VAL A 158 -8.02 10.46 -0.34
CA VAL A 158 -7.98 11.68 -1.15
C VAL A 158 -8.56 12.85 -0.36
N LEU A 159 -7.73 13.85 -0.07
CA LEU A 159 -8.16 15.09 0.56
C LEU A 159 -8.74 16.05 -0.48
N VAL A 160 -8.05 16.21 -1.61
CA VAL A 160 -8.47 17.06 -2.74
C VAL A 160 -8.42 16.23 -4.02
N GLU A 161 -9.58 16.11 -4.67
CA GLU A 161 -9.74 15.42 -5.97
C GLU A 161 -9.15 16.26 -7.12
N GLY A 162 -8.91 15.63 -8.27
CA GLY A 162 -8.39 16.31 -9.46
C GLY A 162 -7.78 15.35 -10.46
N GLU A 163 -6.96 15.87 -11.36
CA GLU A 163 -6.28 15.07 -12.40
C GLU A 163 -4.81 14.90 -12.07
N ILE A 164 -4.28 13.69 -12.26
CA ILE A 164 -2.86 13.40 -12.21
C ILE A 164 -2.39 12.79 -13.53
N GLU A 165 -1.10 12.92 -13.83
CA GLU A 165 -0.46 12.33 -15.00
C GLU A 165 0.95 11.86 -14.62
N ALA A 166 1.43 10.78 -15.24
CA ALA A 166 2.80 10.32 -15.04
C ALA A 166 3.80 11.44 -15.41
N GLY A 167 4.87 11.55 -14.63
CA GLY A 167 5.87 12.61 -14.70
C GLY A 167 5.61 13.81 -13.79
N MET A 168 4.41 13.92 -13.21
CA MET A 168 4.10 14.99 -12.26
C MET A 168 4.92 14.89 -10.96
N PRO A 169 5.27 16.03 -10.34
CA PRO A 169 5.96 16.04 -9.05
C PRO A 169 5.03 15.49 -7.95
N VAL A 170 5.66 14.86 -6.96
CA VAL A 170 5.04 14.39 -5.72
C VAL A 170 5.74 15.12 -4.58
N THR A 171 5.04 16.04 -3.92
CA THR A 171 5.63 16.94 -2.94
C THR A 171 5.00 16.69 -1.58
N LEU A 172 5.80 16.43 -0.55
CA LEU A 172 5.32 16.43 0.83
C LEU A 172 4.93 17.88 1.21
N ILE A 173 3.65 18.10 1.48
CA ILE A 173 3.13 19.43 1.85
C ILE A 173 2.79 19.54 3.34
N GLU A 174 2.62 18.42 4.02
CA GLU A 174 2.35 18.38 5.46
C GLU A 174 2.87 17.08 6.07
N ARG A 175 3.61 17.20 7.18
CA ARG A 175 3.98 16.08 8.04
C ARG A 175 3.24 16.20 9.36
N VAL A 176 2.24 15.33 9.56
CA VAL A 176 1.38 15.37 10.75
C VAL A 176 2.10 14.84 11.99
N GLN A 177 3.06 13.93 11.81
CA GLN A 177 3.90 13.35 12.86
C GLN A 177 5.19 12.78 12.25
N ASP A 178 6.24 12.67 13.04
CA ASP A 178 7.59 12.24 12.61
C ASP A 178 8.13 11.04 13.41
N ARG A 179 7.22 10.30 14.07
CA ARG A 179 7.54 9.14 14.91
C ARG A 179 7.35 7.80 14.21
N TYR A 180 6.31 7.69 13.39
CA TYR A 180 5.88 6.42 12.80
C TYR A 180 5.97 6.45 11.29
N THR A 181 7.02 5.83 10.77
CA THR A 181 7.14 5.50 9.34
C THR A 181 6.22 4.33 8.99
N ILE A 182 5.97 4.11 7.70
CA ILE A 182 5.25 2.91 7.24
C ILE A 182 5.92 1.64 7.78
N ALA A 183 7.25 1.53 7.70
CA ALA A 183 8.00 0.36 8.18
C ALA A 183 7.82 0.14 9.69
N MET A 184 7.90 1.21 10.51
CA MET A 184 7.66 1.11 11.95
C MET A 184 6.21 0.69 12.25
N THR A 185 5.24 1.23 11.52
CA THR A 185 3.83 0.85 11.68
C THR A 185 3.58 -0.61 11.30
N VAL A 186 4.24 -1.14 10.26
CA VAL A 186 4.20 -2.57 9.94
C VAL A 186 4.74 -3.41 11.10
N ALA A 187 5.88 -3.03 11.68
CA ALA A 187 6.46 -3.76 12.81
C ALA A 187 5.52 -3.80 14.03
N VAL A 188 4.82 -2.71 14.33
CA VAL A 188 3.82 -2.65 15.41
C VAL A 188 2.60 -3.52 15.09
N ILE A 189 2.05 -3.38 13.88
CA ILE A 189 0.87 -4.14 13.43
C ILE A 189 1.10 -5.65 13.43
N SER A 190 2.32 -6.05 13.07
CA SER A 190 2.74 -7.46 13.04
C SER A 190 3.29 -7.95 14.38
N GLU A 191 3.25 -7.12 15.43
CA GLU A 191 3.77 -7.46 16.77
C GLU A 191 5.24 -7.92 16.74
N LYS A 192 6.02 -7.37 15.81
CA LYS A 192 7.46 -7.67 15.62
C LYS A 192 8.38 -6.74 16.42
N VAL A 193 7.81 -5.84 17.23
CA VAL A 193 8.57 -5.02 18.18
C VAL A 193 8.88 -5.86 19.41
N SER A 194 10.17 -6.03 19.71
CA SER A 194 10.64 -7.00 20.71
C SER A 194 10.36 -6.63 22.16
N ASP A 195 10.19 -5.33 22.43
CA ASP A 195 9.90 -4.80 23.76
C ASP A 195 8.39 -4.55 23.87
N ASP A 196 7.74 -5.28 24.77
CA ASP A 196 6.28 -5.27 24.94
C ASP A 196 5.75 -3.91 25.44
N GLU A 197 6.54 -3.15 26.21
CA GLU A 197 6.13 -1.81 26.64
C GLU A 197 6.18 -0.84 25.47
N VAL A 198 7.25 -0.90 24.66
CA VAL A 198 7.39 -0.10 23.44
C VAL A 198 6.30 -0.46 22.43
N LEU A 199 6.02 -1.75 22.22
CA LEU A 199 4.98 -2.23 21.32
C LEU A 199 3.62 -1.66 21.70
N ARG A 200 3.20 -1.83 22.97
CA ARG A 200 1.89 -1.39 23.46
C ARG A 200 1.74 0.11 23.43
N ARG A 201 2.79 0.85 23.84
CA ARG A 201 2.80 2.31 23.73
C ARG A 201 2.64 2.76 22.28
N ALA A 202 3.41 2.18 21.36
CA ALA A 202 3.34 2.55 19.95
C ALA A 202 1.98 2.21 19.34
N ALA A 203 1.40 1.07 19.69
CA ALA A 203 0.07 0.68 19.27
C ALA A 203 -0.99 1.67 19.78
N GLY A 204 -0.90 2.09 21.05
CA GLY A 204 -1.80 3.09 21.64
C GLY A 204 -1.71 4.44 20.93
N GLU A 205 -0.50 4.95 20.70
CA GLU A 205 -0.31 6.22 19.99
C GLU A 205 -0.82 6.17 18.54
N LEU A 206 -0.56 5.07 17.81
CA LEU A 206 -1.09 4.88 16.46
C LEU A 206 -2.63 4.77 16.45
N ALA A 207 -3.23 4.15 17.46
CA ALA A 207 -4.70 3.99 17.53
C ALA A 207 -5.44 5.33 17.64
N GLU A 208 -4.80 6.39 18.14
CA GLU A 208 -5.39 7.73 18.26
C GLU A 208 -5.42 8.52 16.94
N PHE A 209 -4.64 8.12 15.94
CA PHE A 209 -4.58 8.84 14.67
C PHE A 209 -5.84 8.64 13.82
N GLU A 210 -6.67 9.66 13.70
CA GLU A 210 -7.96 9.61 12.98
C GLU A 210 -7.84 9.29 11.47
N PHE A 211 -6.68 9.58 10.86
CA PHE A 211 -6.42 9.23 9.46
C PHE A 211 -6.19 7.71 9.26
N ILE A 212 -5.99 6.94 10.34
CA ILE A 212 -5.91 5.49 10.30
C ILE A 212 -7.32 4.88 10.27
N THR A 213 -7.47 3.83 9.45
CA THR A 213 -8.77 3.19 9.26
C THR A 213 -9.33 2.65 10.58
N PRO A 214 -10.67 2.67 10.79
CA PRO A 214 -11.28 2.20 12.03
C PRO A 214 -10.87 0.77 12.40
N ARG A 215 -10.74 -0.13 11.41
CA ARG A 215 -10.29 -1.51 11.64
C ARG A 215 -8.88 -1.58 12.22
N TRP A 216 -7.95 -0.81 11.66
CA TRP A 216 -6.57 -0.76 12.14
C TRP A 216 -6.49 -0.13 13.53
N ARG A 217 -7.21 0.96 13.79
CA ARG A 217 -7.28 1.56 15.13
C ARG A 217 -7.83 0.58 16.18
N MET A 218 -8.86 -0.20 15.84
CA MET A 218 -9.38 -1.23 16.71
C MET A 218 -8.35 -2.33 17.02
N GLN A 219 -7.63 -2.82 16.00
CA GLN A 219 -6.57 -3.82 16.21
C GLN A 219 -5.44 -3.26 17.08
N LEU A 220 -4.97 -2.06 16.78
CA LEU A 220 -3.91 -1.38 17.54
C LEU A 220 -4.32 -1.11 18.99
N GLY A 221 -5.58 -0.71 19.22
CA GLY A 221 -6.13 -0.58 20.58
C GLY A 221 -6.17 -1.92 21.32
N GLY A 222 -6.43 -3.02 20.62
CA GLY A 222 -6.33 -4.38 21.18
C GLY A 222 -4.91 -4.75 21.59
N ILE A 223 -3.91 -4.45 20.75
CA ILE A 223 -2.49 -4.63 21.09
C ILE A 223 -2.13 -3.76 22.29
N ALA A 224 -2.52 -2.48 22.31
CA ALA A 224 -2.22 -1.57 23.41
C ALA A 224 -2.81 -2.03 24.77
N ALA A 225 -3.96 -2.69 24.73
CA ALA A 225 -4.68 -3.19 25.91
C ALA A 225 -4.31 -4.62 26.33
N SER A 226 -3.45 -5.33 25.57
CA SER A 226 -3.09 -6.70 25.92
C SER A 226 -2.25 -6.75 27.21
N GLU A 227 -2.53 -7.75 28.05
CA GLU A 227 -1.68 -8.06 29.19
C GLU A 227 -0.39 -8.74 28.69
N PRO A 228 0.77 -8.48 29.31
CA PRO A 228 1.99 -9.19 28.96
C PRO A 228 1.77 -10.70 29.17
N GLU A 229 2.05 -11.52 28.16
CA GLU A 229 2.11 -12.96 28.36
C GLU A 229 3.16 -13.26 29.43
N ALA A 230 2.76 -13.97 30.49
CA ALA A 230 3.68 -14.41 31.53
C ALA A 230 4.72 -15.35 30.90
N ARG A 231 5.94 -14.83 30.71
CA ARG A 231 7.10 -15.60 30.25
C ARG A 231 7.51 -16.67 31.25
#